data_AF-A0A246BTC1-F1
#
_entry.id   AF-A0A246BTC1-F1
#
_cell.length_a   1.000
_cell.length_b   1.000
_cell.length_c   1.000
_cell.angle_alpha   90.00
_cell.angle_beta   90.00
_cell.angle_gamma   90.00
#
_symmetry.space_group_name_H-M   'P 1'
#
loop_
_entity.id
_entity.type
_entity.pdbx_description
1 polymer ?
#
loop_
_entity_poly.entity_id
_entity_poly.type
_entity_poly.pdbx_seq_one_letter_code
_entity_poly.pdbx_strand_id
1 'polypeptide(L)'
;MLTSPRDVNGNPIATTASLCSLADWALSDDTGASSLCIARILAGRPDPGSAHNYPHDTGDLGRCLRLIRAVPQARDAVRALAERPGHHVWAELHAIWDNLTEQAQRDGVTDHRSTFGNGPSTTGLMLRAAIGLGRARSNQ
;
A
#
# COMPACT_ATOMS: atom_id res chain seq x y z
N MET A 1 -13.04 14.23 34.88
CA MET A 1 -12.60 14.92 33.65
C MET A 1 -11.23 14.38 33.29
N LEU A 2 -11.12 13.59 32.22
CA LEU A 2 -9.84 13.01 31.79
C LEU A 2 -9.06 14.08 31.01
N THR A 3 -7.86 14.41 31.45
CA THR A 3 -6.98 15.38 30.80
C THR A 3 -6.35 14.77 29.55
N SER A 4 -6.45 15.44 28.39
CA SER A 4 -5.87 14.98 27.13
C SER A 4 -4.34 14.82 27.22
N PRO A 5 -3.75 13.81 26.56
CA PRO A 5 -2.31 13.59 26.56
C PRO A 5 -1.55 14.77 25.93
N ARG A 6 -0.36 15.06 26.47
CA ARG A 6 0.49 16.21 26.11
C ARG A 6 1.91 15.75 25.78
N ASP A 7 2.60 16.48 24.90
CA ASP A 7 4.00 16.20 24.55
C ASP A 7 4.97 16.63 25.67
N VAL A 8 6.28 16.39 25.48
CA VAL A 8 7.33 16.76 26.44
C VAL A 8 7.45 18.27 26.69
N ASN A 9 6.83 19.09 25.83
CA ASN A 9 6.79 20.55 25.93
C ASN A 9 5.43 21.07 26.45
N GLY A 10 4.51 20.17 26.81
CA GLY A 10 3.20 20.52 27.36
C GLY A 10 2.13 20.92 26.34
N ASN A 11 2.40 20.74 25.03
CA ASN A 11 1.43 21.00 23.98
C ASN A 11 0.38 19.87 23.91
N PRO A 12 -0.90 20.17 23.64
CA PRO A 12 -1.92 19.14 23.45
C PRO A 12 -1.54 18.24 22.26
N ILE A 13 -1.41 16.93 22.50
CA ILE A 13 -1.21 15.96 21.43
C ILE A 13 -2.55 15.80 20.70
N ALA A 14 -2.57 16.14 19.41
CA ALA A 14 -3.73 15.85 18.57
C ALA A 14 -3.89 14.32 18.47
N THR A 15 -4.94 13.78 19.08
CA THR A 15 -5.34 12.37 18.91
C THR A 15 -6.01 12.21 17.55
N THR A 16 -5.21 12.21 16.50
CA THR A 16 -5.58 11.82 15.14
C THR A 16 -4.45 10.96 14.62
N ALA A 17 -4.79 9.82 14.01
CA ALA A 17 -3.88 8.79 13.49
C ALA A 17 -2.50 9.36 13.12
N SER A 18 -1.45 8.82 13.74
CA SER A 18 -0.07 9.28 13.55
C SER A 18 0.23 9.38 12.05
N LEU A 19 0.34 10.61 11.55
CA LEU A 19 0.83 10.89 10.21
C LEU A 19 2.34 10.72 10.24
N CYS A 20 2.77 9.46 10.16
CA CYS A 20 4.17 9.08 10.01
C CYS A 20 4.71 9.82 8.78
N SER A 21 5.86 10.49 8.87
CA SER A 21 6.45 11.05 7.67
C SER A 21 6.86 9.92 6.72
N LEU A 22 7.02 10.24 5.44
CA LEU A 22 7.55 9.26 4.47
C LEU A 22 8.92 8.70 4.88
N ALA A 23 9.73 9.52 5.57
CA ALA A 23 11.03 9.13 6.10
C ALA A 23 10.87 8.16 7.28
N ASP A 24 9.95 8.46 8.21
CA ASP A 24 9.67 7.58 9.34
C ASP A 24 9.15 6.21 8.87
N TRP A 25 8.28 6.21 7.85
CA TRP A 25 7.84 4.96 7.22
C TRP A 25 9.03 4.19 6.65
N ALA A 26 9.87 4.85 5.84
CA ALA A 26 11.02 4.23 5.19
C ALA A 26 12.06 3.66 6.17
N LEU A 27 12.12 4.20 7.40
CA LEU A 27 13.01 3.74 8.47
C LEU A 27 12.36 2.74 9.42
N SER A 28 11.07 2.42 9.23
CA SER A 28 10.34 1.49 10.09
C SER A 28 10.51 0.02 9.67
N ASP A 29 10.22 -0.89 10.60
CA ASP A 29 10.19 -2.33 10.36
C ASP A 29 8.92 -2.80 9.61
N ASP A 30 7.96 -1.91 9.33
CA ASP A 30 6.71 -2.22 8.63
C ASP A 30 6.80 -1.94 7.11
N THR A 31 7.98 -2.16 6.53
CA THR A 31 8.30 -1.84 5.13
C THR A 31 8.50 -3.07 4.24
N GLY A 32 8.62 -2.83 2.94
CA GLY A 32 9.10 -3.82 1.97
C GLY A 32 8.98 -3.29 0.54
N ALA A 33 9.44 -4.08 -0.44
CA ALA A 33 9.67 -3.59 -1.81
C ALA A 33 8.46 -2.88 -2.44
N SER A 34 7.26 -3.42 -2.25
CA SER A 34 6.00 -2.85 -2.74
C SER A 34 5.65 -1.48 -2.14
N SER A 35 5.75 -1.32 -0.80
CA SER A 35 5.44 -0.05 -0.13
C SER A 35 6.55 0.97 -0.32
N LEU A 36 7.82 0.54 -0.36
CA LEU A 36 8.95 1.42 -0.69
C LEU A 36 8.91 1.91 -2.13
N CYS A 37 8.36 1.12 -3.06
CA CYS A 37 8.11 1.56 -4.43
C CYS A 37 7.16 2.76 -4.46
N ILE A 38 6.00 2.65 -3.79
CA ILE A 38 5.03 3.76 -3.64
C ILE A 38 5.73 4.97 -3.01
N ALA A 39 6.44 4.77 -1.91
CA ALA A 39 7.12 5.85 -1.20
C ALA A 39 8.15 6.58 -2.10
N ARG A 40 8.89 5.82 -2.91
CA ARG A 40 9.89 6.37 -3.83
C ARG A 40 9.25 7.24 -4.91
N ILE A 41 8.12 6.81 -5.48
CA ILE A 41 7.37 7.60 -6.46
C ILE A 41 6.78 8.85 -5.81
N LEU A 42 6.22 8.75 -4.60
CA LEU A 42 5.71 9.90 -3.86
C LEU A 42 6.83 10.93 -3.60
N ALA A 43 8.04 10.48 -3.30
CA ALA A 43 9.21 11.34 -3.09
C ALA A 43 9.78 11.94 -4.39
N GLY A 44 9.13 11.74 -5.54
CA GLY A 44 9.60 12.24 -6.84
C GLY A 44 10.90 11.60 -7.31
N ARG A 45 11.25 10.41 -6.80
CA ARG A 45 12.47 9.70 -7.19
C ARG A 45 12.22 8.84 -8.43
N PRO A 46 13.28 8.52 -9.20
CA PRO A 46 13.16 7.64 -10.35
C PRO A 46 12.54 6.30 -9.95
N ASP A 47 11.76 5.75 -10.87
CA ASP A 47 11.28 4.38 -10.80
C ASP A 47 12.40 3.42 -10.36
N PRO A 48 12.16 2.49 -9.43
CA PRO A 48 13.10 1.41 -9.20
C PRO A 48 13.35 0.53 -10.44
N GLY A 49 12.58 0.70 -11.53
CA GLY A 49 12.80 0.05 -12.83
C GLY A 49 12.38 -1.41 -12.86
N SER A 50 12.02 -1.96 -11.70
CA SER A 50 11.47 -3.30 -11.57
C SER A 50 9.95 -3.22 -11.58
N ALA A 51 9.36 -3.59 -12.72
CA ALA A 51 7.92 -3.86 -12.85
C ALA A 51 7.43 -4.98 -11.90
N HIS A 52 8.32 -5.61 -11.13
CA HIS A 52 8.01 -6.62 -10.11
C HIS A 52 7.82 -6.03 -8.71
N ASN A 53 8.00 -4.73 -8.50
CA ASN A 53 7.80 -4.10 -7.19
C ASN A 53 6.32 -3.74 -6.92
N TYR A 54 5.43 -4.68 -7.19
CA TYR A 54 4.01 -4.65 -6.82
C TYR A 54 3.76 -5.61 -5.64
N PRO A 55 2.61 -5.57 -4.96
CA PRO A 55 2.33 -6.54 -3.91
C PRO A 55 2.04 -7.94 -4.49
N HIS A 56 2.87 -8.93 -4.16
CA HIS A 56 2.72 -10.31 -4.65
C HIS A 56 1.79 -11.14 -3.78
N ASP A 57 1.70 -10.79 -2.51
CA ASP A 57 0.82 -11.43 -1.54
C ASP A 57 0.06 -10.42 -0.68
N THR A 58 -0.83 -10.94 0.16
CA THR A 58 -1.62 -10.15 1.10
C THR A 58 -0.76 -9.39 2.10
N GLY A 59 0.38 -9.93 2.53
CA GLY A 59 1.32 -9.23 3.42
C GLY A 59 1.91 -7.99 2.74
N ASP A 60 2.32 -8.12 1.48
CA ASP A 60 2.81 -7.02 0.68
C ASP A 60 1.75 -5.93 0.47
N LEU A 61 0.50 -6.33 0.21
CA LEU A 61 -0.62 -5.42 0.09
C LEU A 61 -0.91 -4.72 1.43
N GLY A 62 -0.88 -5.48 2.53
CA GLY A 62 -1.07 -4.96 3.89
C GLY A 62 -0.11 -3.82 4.21
N ARG A 63 1.18 -3.99 3.86
CA ARG A 63 2.19 -2.94 4.01
C ARG A 63 1.91 -1.71 3.12
N CYS A 64 1.46 -1.90 1.87
CA CYS A 64 1.04 -0.78 1.01
C CYS A 64 -0.14 0.00 1.61
N LEU A 65 -1.14 -0.71 2.14
CA LEU A 65 -2.31 -0.09 2.75
C LEU A 65 -1.97 0.64 4.05
N ARG A 66 -1.07 0.08 4.87
CA ARG A 66 -0.57 0.74 6.08
C ARG A 66 0.27 1.98 5.77
N LEU A 67 1.10 1.94 4.71
CA LEU A 67 1.77 3.15 4.20
C LEU A 67 0.75 4.24 3.86
N ILE A 68 -0.29 3.92 3.10
CA ILE A 68 -1.29 4.92 2.67
C ILE A 68 -2.10 5.45 3.87
N ARG A 69 -2.36 4.63 4.88
CA ARG A 69 -2.98 5.11 6.13
C ARG A 69 -2.08 6.09 6.88
N ALA A 70 -0.78 5.82 6.91
CA ALA A 70 0.21 6.66 7.58
C ALA A 70 0.53 7.95 6.77
N VAL A 71 0.54 7.84 5.45
CA VAL A 71 0.83 8.91 4.47
C VAL A 71 -0.26 8.90 3.39
N PRO A 72 -1.41 9.57 3.59
CA PRO A 72 -2.54 9.53 2.66
C PRO A 72 -2.20 9.92 1.21
N GLN A 73 -1.24 10.83 1.03
CA GLN A 73 -0.74 11.28 -0.27
C GLN A 73 -0.07 10.14 -1.08
N ALA A 74 0.37 9.06 -0.42
CA ALA A 74 0.91 7.89 -1.09
C ALA A 74 -0.09 7.22 -2.05
N ARG A 75 -1.40 7.48 -1.90
CA ARG A 75 -2.41 7.02 -2.86
C ARG A 75 -2.22 7.61 -4.27
N ASP A 76 -1.71 8.84 -4.37
CA ASP A 76 -1.41 9.47 -5.67
C ASP A 76 -0.26 8.75 -6.37
N ALA A 77 0.72 8.26 -5.61
CA ALA A 77 1.83 7.47 -6.16
C ALA A 77 1.36 6.13 -6.73
N VAL A 78 0.34 5.49 -6.15
CA VAL A 78 -0.28 4.28 -6.73
C VAL A 78 -0.92 4.59 -8.08
N ARG A 79 -1.62 5.73 -8.21
CA ARG A 79 -2.17 6.17 -9.51
C ARG A 79 -1.04 6.45 -10.52
N ALA A 80 0.01 7.15 -10.10
CA ALA A 80 1.15 7.45 -10.97
C ALA A 80 1.89 6.18 -11.44
N LEU A 81 1.94 5.13 -10.62
CA LEU A 81 2.45 3.80 -11.02
C LEU A 81 1.52 3.13 -12.03
N ALA A 82 0.21 3.19 -11.81
CA ALA A 82 -0.80 2.61 -12.72
C ALA A 82 -0.77 3.21 -14.12
N GLU A 83 -0.50 4.52 -14.24
CA GLU A 83 -0.42 5.23 -15.52
C GLU A 83 0.93 5.03 -16.24
N ARG A 84 1.92 4.41 -15.57
CA ARG A 84 3.28 4.31 -16.10
C ARG A 84 3.46 3.10 -17.03
N PRO A 85 4.08 3.28 -18.21
CA PRO A 85 4.44 2.16 -19.08
C PRO A 85 5.27 1.10 -18.34
N GLY A 86 4.93 -0.17 -18.54
CA GLY A 86 5.59 -1.31 -17.90
C GLY A 86 4.98 -1.75 -16.57
N HIS A 87 4.16 -0.92 -15.91
CA HIS A 87 3.56 -1.18 -14.59
C HIS A 87 2.12 -1.70 -14.67
N HIS A 88 1.87 -2.65 -15.56
CA HIS A 88 0.55 -3.20 -15.82
C HIS A 88 -0.13 -3.81 -14.57
N VAL A 89 0.61 -4.46 -13.65
CA VAL A 89 -0.01 -4.99 -12.43
C VAL A 89 -0.50 -3.86 -11.53
N TRP A 90 0.25 -2.75 -11.44
CA TRP A 90 -0.24 -1.57 -10.74
C TRP A 90 -1.48 -0.97 -11.39
N ALA A 91 -1.57 -1.00 -12.73
CA ALA A 91 -2.77 -0.56 -13.45
C ALA A 91 -4.00 -1.41 -13.09
N GLU A 92 -3.86 -2.74 -13.10
CA GLU A 92 -4.92 -3.68 -12.73
C GLU A 92 -5.32 -3.54 -11.26
N LEU A 93 -4.33 -3.48 -10.34
CA LEU A 93 -4.58 -3.26 -8.92
C LEU A 93 -5.27 -1.91 -8.66
N HIS A 94 -4.87 -0.85 -9.37
CA HIS A 94 -5.48 0.47 -9.26
C HIS A 94 -6.94 0.46 -9.72
N ALA A 95 -7.25 -0.24 -10.81
CA ALA A 95 -8.60 -0.36 -11.35
C ALA A 95 -9.59 -1.01 -10.36
N ILE A 96 -9.11 -1.93 -9.51
CA ILE A 96 -9.91 -2.59 -8.48
C ILE A 96 -9.62 -2.09 -7.06
N TRP A 97 -8.90 -0.98 -6.91
CA TRP A 97 -8.27 -0.59 -5.63
C TRP A 97 -9.26 -0.48 -4.46
N ASP A 98 -10.43 0.11 -4.71
CA ASP A 98 -11.43 0.34 -3.66
C ASP A 98 -12.04 -0.98 -3.18
N ASN A 99 -12.40 -1.86 -4.13
CA ASN A 99 -12.87 -3.22 -3.83
C ASN A 99 -11.78 -4.03 -3.10
N LEU A 100 -10.55 -3.99 -3.62
CA LEU A 100 -9.41 -4.66 -3.02
C LEU A 100 -9.15 -4.21 -1.58
N THR A 101 -9.22 -2.90 -1.33
CA THR A 101 -9.00 -2.31 0.00
C THR A 101 -10.12 -2.68 0.97
N GLU A 102 -11.37 -2.67 0.51
CA GLU A 102 -12.51 -3.09 1.31
C GLU A 102 -12.41 -4.57 1.68
N GLN A 103 -12.07 -5.43 0.71
CA GLN A 103 -11.88 -6.86 0.97
C GLN A 103 -10.68 -7.13 1.90
N ALA A 104 -9.56 -6.43 1.70
CA ALA A 104 -8.38 -6.54 2.57
C ALA A 104 -8.69 -6.15 4.02
N GLN A 105 -9.60 -5.19 4.23
CA GLN A 105 -10.06 -4.83 5.57
C GLN A 105 -10.90 -5.95 6.20
N ARG A 106 -11.85 -6.53 5.44
CA ARG A 106 -12.66 -7.67 5.91
C ARG A 106 -11.79 -8.88 6.25
N ASP A 107 -10.77 -9.13 5.43
CA ASP A 107 -9.85 -10.26 5.57
C ASP A 107 -8.77 -10.04 6.64
N GLY A 108 -8.74 -8.89 7.32
CA GLY A 108 -7.75 -8.59 8.36
C GLY A 108 -6.32 -8.37 7.83
N VAL A 109 -6.15 -8.23 6.52
CA VAL A 109 -4.86 -8.04 5.83
C VAL A 109 -4.14 -6.76 6.29
N THR A 110 -4.90 -5.79 6.79
CA THR A 110 -4.36 -4.50 7.20
C THR A 110 -3.78 -4.48 8.63
N ASP A 111 -3.89 -5.57 9.39
CA ASP A 111 -3.28 -5.67 10.72
C ASP A 111 -1.78 -6.00 10.61
N HIS A 112 -0.93 -5.18 11.21
CA HIS A 112 0.52 -5.38 11.27
C HIS A 112 0.93 -6.60 12.12
N ARG A 113 0.04 -7.12 12.97
CA ARG A 113 0.28 -8.30 13.81
C ARG A 113 -0.20 -9.60 13.19
N SER A 114 -0.89 -9.52 12.05
CA SER A 114 -1.35 -10.71 11.34
C SER A 114 -0.14 -11.43 10.75
N THR A 115 0.28 -12.51 11.40
CA THR A 115 1.45 -13.32 11.02
C THR A 115 1.24 -14.10 9.72
N PHE A 116 0.00 -14.21 9.26
CA PHE A 116 -0.37 -14.84 8.00
C PHE A 116 -1.58 -14.11 7.42
N GLY A 117 -1.38 -13.37 6.33
CA GLY A 117 -2.46 -12.75 5.57
C GLY A 117 -3.33 -13.80 4.88
N ASN A 118 -4.13 -14.55 5.63
CA ASN A 118 -5.04 -15.56 5.11
C ASN A 118 -6.36 -14.91 4.68
N GLY A 119 -6.28 -14.02 3.69
CA GLY A 119 -7.43 -13.46 3.01
C GLY A 119 -7.63 -14.15 1.66
N PRO A 120 -8.21 -15.35 1.56
CA PRO A 120 -8.33 -16.09 0.29
C PRO A 120 -9.09 -15.28 -0.77
N SER A 121 -10.01 -14.42 -0.35
CA SER A 121 -10.73 -13.47 -1.20
C SER A 121 -9.83 -12.35 -1.71
N THR A 122 -9.02 -11.73 -0.83
CA THR A 122 -8.02 -10.74 -1.21
C THR A 122 -6.97 -11.34 -2.14
N THR A 123 -6.44 -12.53 -1.83
CA THR A 123 -5.51 -13.27 -2.69
C THR A 123 -6.14 -13.55 -4.06
N GLY A 124 -7.41 -13.94 -4.12
CA GLY A 124 -8.13 -14.15 -5.37
C GLY A 124 -8.22 -12.89 -6.23
N LEU A 125 -8.50 -11.73 -5.62
CA LEU A 125 -8.52 -10.44 -6.34
C LEU A 125 -7.14 -10.04 -6.86
N MET A 126 -6.11 -10.19 -6.03
CA MET A 126 -4.72 -9.92 -6.42
C MET A 126 -4.26 -10.85 -7.56
N LEU A 127 -4.59 -12.14 -7.47
CA LEU A 127 -4.27 -13.11 -8.50
C LEU A 127 -4.99 -12.78 -9.81
N ARG A 128 -6.24 -12.30 -9.77
CA ARG A 128 -6.95 -11.86 -10.98
C ARG A 128 -6.30 -10.65 -11.62
N ALA A 129 -5.84 -9.68 -10.82
CA ALA A 129 -5.07 -8.53 -11.32
C ALA A 129 -3.74 -8.99 -11.95
N ALA A 130 -3.03 -9.92 -11.30
CA ALA A 130 -1.78 -10.47 -11.81
C ALA A 130 -1.96 -11.41 -13.02
N ILE A 131 -3.09 -12.11 -13.16
CA ILE A 131 -3.39 -13.03 -14.28
C ILE A 131 -4.09 -12.34 -15.45
N GLY A 132 -4.78 -11.20 -15.25
CA GLY A 132 -5.37 -10.39 -16.34
C GLY A 132 -4.37 -10.12 -17.48
N LEU A 133 -3.09 -10.07 -17.13
CA LEU A 133 -1.91 -10.18 -17.99
C LEU A 133 -1.92 -11.27 -19.07
N GLY A 134 -2.33 -12.49 -18.72
CA GLY A 134 -2.19 -13.69 -19.55
C GLY A 134 -3.23 -13.79 -20.66
N ARG A 135 -4.34 -13.04 -20.57
CA ARG A 135 -5.39 -13.03 -21.61
C ARG A 135 -5.27 -11.87 -22.58
N ALA A 136 -4.74 -10.72 -22.15
CA ALA A 136 -4.55 -9.57 -23.03
C ALA A 136 -3.38 -9.72 -24.04
N ARG A 137 -2.45 -10.66 -23.80
CA ARG A 137 -1.27 -10.90 -24.67
C ARG A 137 -1.48 -11.95 -25.76
N SER A 138 -2.60 -12.66 -25.80
CA SER A 138 -2.85 -13.76 -26.74
C SER A 138 -3.65 -13.36 -27.99
N ASN A 139 -3.79 -12.05 -28.25
CA ASN A 139 -4.61 -11.53 -29.35
C ASN A 139 -3.88 -10.45 -30.19
N GLN A 140 -2.55 -10.54 -30.28
CA GLN A 140 -1.73 -9.78 -31.24
C GLN A 140 -0.92 -10.73 -32.11
#